data_AF-A0A0D2TK95-F1
#
_entry.id   AF-A0A0D2TK95-F1
#
_cell.length_a   1.000
_cell.length_b   1.000
_cell.length_c   1.000
_cell.angle_alpha   90.00
_cell.angle_beta   90.00
_cell.angle_gamma   90.00
#
_symmetry.space_group_name_H-M   'P 1'
#
loop_
_entity.id
_entity.type
_entity.pdbx_description
1 polymer ?
#
loop_
_entity_poly.entity_id
_entity_poly.type
_entity_poly.pdbx_seq_one_letter_code
_entity_poly.pdbx_strand_id
1 'polypeptide(L)'
;MAAVPKQTTMAIKSYKNQAQMLVKNYLLADPFAPYTSILGGILACKVVSLGYFFSDLAMTLWQYPALGGIEYVIHHLLSGTAVAYSMFTGEAQLYTYMVLISEVTTPEIHLRWYLDTAGMKRSTAYLINGVVIFIGWLIARVLLFGYMFYHVYLHYDQVIKMHAFGFVLVFGVPSALGILNLMWFGKIIKGLAKTLAKRRSWTKELDSEN
;
A
#
# COMPACT_ATOMS: atom_id res chain seq x y z
N MET A 1 -2.31 -8.97 48.46
CA MET A 1 -1.67 -9.17 47.14
C MET A 1 -0.88 -10.46 47.18
N ALA A 2 -1.16 -11.43 46.32
CA ALA A 2 -0.48 -12.73 46.33
C ALA A 2 0.95 -12.60 45.75
N ALA A 3 1.93 -13.20 46.43
CA ALA A 3 3.32 -13.19 45.98
C ALA A 3 3.49 -14.02 44.70
N VAL A 4 4.21 -13.47 43.72
CA VAL A 4 4.47 -14.15 42.43
C VAL A 4 5.31 -15.41 42.69
N PRO A 5 4.94 -16.58 42.13
CA PRO A 5 5.68 -17.81 42.34
C PRO A 5 7.13 -17.71 41.84
N LYS A 6 8.06 -18.29 42.61
CA LYS A 6 9.52 -18.27 42.33
C LYS A 6 9.86 -18.78 40.92
N GLN A 7 9.10 -19.75 40.41
CA GLN A 7 9.27 -20.32 39.07
C GLN A 7 8.93 -19.31 37.97
N THR A 8 7.88 -18.52 38.17
CA THR A 8 7.50 -17.40 37.30
C THR A 8 8.57 -16.30 37.31
N THR A 9 9.13 -15.98 38.48
CA THR A 9 10.22 -14.99 38.59
C THR A 9 11.50 -15.44 37.87
N MET A 10 11.84 -16.73 37.96
CA MET A 10 13.00 -17.29 37.25
C MET A 10 12.78 -17.33 35.73
N ALA A 11 11.59 -17.70 35.27
CA ALA A 11 11.24 -17.65 33.85
C ALA A 11 11.35 -16.22 33.31
N ILE A 12 10.79 -15.23 33.99
CA ILE A 12 10.88 -13.81 33.59
C ILE A 12 12.34 -13.35 33.51
N LYS A 13 13.19 -13.72 34.47
CA LYS A 13 14.63 -13.42 34.41
C LYS A 13 15.32 -14.09 33.23
N SER A 14 14.97 -15.35 32.93
CA SER A 14 15.51 -16.08 31.78
C SER A 14 15.14 -15.41 30.46
N TYR A 15 13.86 -15.06 30.26
CA TYR A 15 13.41 -14.33 29.06
C TYR A 15 14.11 -12.97 28.93
N LYS A 16 14.25 -12.23 30.03
CA LYS A 16 14.94 -10.94 30.02
C LYS A 16 16.42 -11.08 29.65
N ASN A 17 17.10 -12.10 30.18
CA ASN A 17 18.49 -12.39 29.86
C ASN A 17 18.65 -12.85 28.39
N GLN A 18 17.75 -13.68 27.88
CA GLN A 18 17.73 -14.09 26.48
C GLN A 18 17.49 -12.90 25.55
N ALA A 19 16.54 -12.02 25.86
CA ALA A 19 16.29 -10.81 25.10
C ALA A 19 17.51 -9.86 25.11
N GLN A 20 18.16 -9.67 26.27
CA GLN A 20 19.37 -8.86 26.37
C GLN A 20 20.55 -9.45 25.59
N MET A 21 20.70 -10.78 25.58
CA MET A 21 21.69 -11.49 24.77
C MET A 21 21.40 -11.31 23.27
N LEU A 22 20.14 -11.44 22.85
CA LEU A 22 19.74 -11.22 21.46
C LEU A 22 20.03 -9.78 21.03
N VAL A 23 19.63 -8.81 21.85
CA VAL A 23 19.88 -7.37 21.62
C VAL A 23 21.37 -7.09 21.55
N LYS A 24 22.19 -7.57 22.50
CA LYS A 24 23.65 -7.39 22.45
C LYS A 24 24.28 -8.06 21.24
N ASN A 25 23.89 -9.29 20.90
CA ASN A 25 24.43 -9.99 19.75
C ASN A 25 23.99 -9.36 18.42
N TYR A 26 22.82 -8.72 18.37
CA TYR A 26 22.31 -8.09 17.14
C TYR A 26 22.80 -6.64 16.98
N LEU A 27 22.86 -5.85 18.06
CA LEU A 27 23.39 -4.49 18.06
C LEU A 27 24.92 -4.43 18.07
N LEU A 28 25.61 -5.40 18.67
CA LEU A 28 27.08 -5.50 18.73
C LEU A 28 27.65 -6.57 17.80
N ALA A 29 26.81 -7.25 17.01
CA ALA A 29 27.31 -7.95 15.81
C ALA A 29 28.06 -6.92 14.96
N ASP A 30 29.14 -7.37 14.33
CA ASP A 30 29.92 -6.57 13.38
C ASP A 30 28.93 -5.80 12.48
N PRO A 31 28.93 -4.45 12.50
CA PRO A 31 27.89 -3.63 11.91
C PRO A 31 27.58 -3.99 10.44
N PHE A 32 28.52 -4.66 9.77
CA PHE A 32 28.33 -5.32 8.50
C PHE A 32 27.04 -6.15 8.38
N ALA A 33 26.73 -7.05 9.32
CA ALA A 33 25.55 -7.93 9.20
C ALA A 33 24.20 -7.18 9.25
N PRO A 34 23.92 -6.31 10.25
CA PRO A 34 22.68 -5.53 10.25
C PRO A 34 22.60 -4.55 9.07
N TYR A 35 23.66 -3.84 8.70
CA TYR A 35 23.60 -2.89 7.58
C TYR A 35 23.43 -3.58 6.22
N THR A 36 24.13 -4.69 5.97
CA THR A 36 23.95 -5.47 4.73
C THR A 36 22.55 -6.08 4.65
N SER A 37 21.97 -6.52 5.77
CA SER A 37 20.60 -7.05 5.77
C SER A 37 19.55 -5.97 5.48
N ILE A 38 19.74 -4.75 6.00
CA ILE A 38 18.84 -3.61 5.72
C ILE A 38 18.93 -3.21 4.25
N LEU A 39 20.16 -3.04 3.73
CA LEU A 39 20.38 -2.69 2.32
C LEU A 39 19.87 -3.80 1.38
N GLY A 40 20.09 -5.06 1.75
CA GLY A 40 19.56 -6.22 1.04
C GLY A 40 18.03 -6.24 1.03
N GLY A 41 17.38 -5.94 2.15
CA GLY A 41 15.93 -5.82 2.24
C GLY A 41 15.36 -4.69 1.37
N ILE A 42 15.95 -3.50 1.42
CA ILE A 42 15.59 -2.33 0.59
C ILE A 42 15.67 -2.69 -0.89
N LEU A 43 16.76 -3.32 -1.31
CA LEU A 43 16.96 -3.73 -2.71
C LEU A 43 15.95 -4.83 -3.11
N ALA A 44 15.79 -5.86 -2.30
CA ALA A 44 14.87 -6.95 -2.57
C ALA A 44 13.42 -6.45 -2.71
N CYS A 45 12.95 -5.58 -1.81
CA CYS A 45 11.62 -4.99 -1.90
C CYS A 45 11.41 -4.23 -3.22
N LYS A 46 12.40 -3.46 -3.68
CA LYS A 46 12.30 -2.74 -4.96
C LYS A 46 12.29 -3.68 -6.16
N VAL A 47 13.14 -4.69 -6.18
CA VAL A 47 13.19 -5.67 -7.27
C VAL A 47 11.88 -6.44 -7.36
N VAL A 48 11.35 -6.89 -6.23
CA VAL A 48 10.04 -7.56 -6.16
C VAL A 48 8.93 -6.63 -6.61
N SER A 49 8.93 -5.37 -6.15
CA SER A 49 7.93 -4.38 -6.58
C SER A 49 8.00 -4.12 -8.08
N LEU A 50 9.19 -3.93 -8.64
CA LEU A 50 9.37 -3.69 -10.07
C LEU A 50 8.91 -4.89 -10.90
N GLY A 51 9.27 -6.12 -10.49
CA GLY A 51 8.79 -7.35 -11.13
C GLY A 51 7.27 -7.49 -11.06
N TYR A 52 6.66 -7.13 -9.93
CA TYR A 52 5.20 -7.09 -9.77
C TYR A 52 4.55 -6.10 -10.74
N PHE A 53 5.04 -4.85 -10.83
CA PHE A 53 4.53 -3.85 -11.78
C PHE A 53 4.62 -4.32 -13.23
N PHE A 54 5.72 -4.97 -13.62
CA PHE A 54 5.87 -5.53 -14.96
C PHE A 54 4.88 -6.67 -15.22
N SER A 55 4.70 -7.56 -14.26
CA SER A 55 3.73 -8.66 -14.36
C SER A 55 2.30 -8.11 -14.50
N ASP A 56 1.92 -7.14 -13.67
CA ASP A 56 0.59 -6.52 -13.71
C ASP A 56 0.36 -5.76 -15.02
N LEU A 57 1.37 -5.06 -15.53
CA LEU A 57 1.30 -4.40 -16.83
C LEU A 57 1.14 -5.42 -17.96
N ALA A 58 1.93 -6.49 -17.96
CA ALA A 58 1.84 -7.54 -18.97
C ALA A 58 0.46 -8.21 -18.98
N MET A 59 -0.06 -8.54 -17.80
CA MET A 59 -1.41 -9.11 -17.65
C MET A 59 -2.49 -8.13 -18.13
N THR A 60 -2.39 -6.85 -17.76
CA THR A 60 -3.31 -5.78 -18.19
C THR A 60 -3.32 -5.62 -19.70
N LEU A 61 -2.16 -5.64 -20.34
CA LEU A 61 -2.03 -5.54 -21.80
C LEU A 61 -2.57 -6.80 -22.50
N TRP A 62 -2.26 -7.98 -21.97
CA TRP A 62 -2.71 -9.25 -22.55
C TRP A 62 -4.23 -9.40 -22.55
N GLN A 63 -4.89 -8.92 -21.49
CA GLN A 63 -6.34 -8.97 -21.34
C GLN A 63 -7.01 -7.61 -21.64
N TYR A 64 -6.33 -6.71 -22.35
CA TYR A 64 -6.88 -5.39 -22.65
C TYR A 64 -8.06 -5.48 -23.64
N PRO A 65 -9.20 -4.79 -23.39
CA PRO A 65 -9.52 -3.86 -22.30
C PRO A 65 -10.31 -4.49 -21.13
N ALA A 66 -10.39 -5.82 -21.03
CA ALA A 66 -11.25 -6.52 -20.07
C ALA A 66 -10.82 -6.36 -18.60
N LEU A 67 -9.52 -6.31 -18.32
CA LEU A 67 -8.99 -6.13 -16.95
C LEU A 67 -8.82 -4.67 -16.52
N GLY A 68 -8.80 -3.73 -17.47
CA GLY A 68 -8.59 -2.32 -17.16
C GLY A 68 -8.56 -1.43 -18.41
N GLY A 69 -8.93 -0.17 -18.23
CA GLY A 69 -8.80 0.87 -19.24
C GLY A 69 -7.38 1.45 -19.33
N ILE A 70 -7.23 2.43 -20.21
CA ILE A 70 -5.95 3.13 -20.44
C ILE A 70 -5.37 3.74 -19.15
N GLU A 71 -6.21 4.12 -18.19
CA GLU A 71 -5.77 4.67 -16.91
C GLU A 71 -4.89 3.70 -16.11
N TYR A 72 -5.14 2.39 -16.22
CA TYR A 72 -4.34 1.36 -15.56
C TYR A 72 -2.98 1.22 -16.25
N VAL A 73 -2.94 1.26 -17.58
CA VAL A 73 -1.68 1.20 -18.33
C VAL A 73 -0.81 2.40 -17.98
N ILE A 74 -1.38 3.61 -17.96
CA ILE A 74 -0.67 4.83 -17.59
C ILE A 74 -0.16 4.75 -16.13
N HIS A 75 -0.99 4.27 -15.19
CA HIS A 75 -0.59 4.07 -13.79
C HIS A 75 0.65 3.18 -13.66
N HIS A 76 0.65 2.01 -14.32
CA HIS A 76 1.73 1.04 -14.20
C HIS A 76 3.00 1.52 -14.91
N LEU A 77 2.89 2.17 -16.06
CA LEU A 77 4.04 2.75 -16.76
C LEU A 77 4.71 3.84 -15.93
N LEU A 78 3.94 4.82 -15.44
CA LEU A 78 4.48 5.92 -14.63
C LEU A 78 5.10 5.42 -13.32
N SER A 79 4.42 4.51 -12.62
CA SER A 79 4.91 3.92 -11.36
C SER A 79 6.16 3.08 -11.60
N GLY A 80 6.16 2.23 -12.62
CA GLY A 80 7.30 1.41 -13.00
C GLY A 80 8.52 2.24 -13.38
N THR A 81 8.34 3.32 -14.16
CA THR A 81 9.43 4.25 -14.48
C THR A 81 9.99 4.93 -13.22
N ALA A 82 9.14 5.39 -12.31
CA ALA A 82 9.58 6.03 -11.07
C ALA A 82 10.34 5.07 -10.13
N VAL A 83 9.86 3.83 -9.98
CA VAL A 83 10.53 2.79 -9.18
C VAL A 83 11.87 2.42 -9.81
N ALA A 84 11.91 2.21 -11.13
CA ALA A 84 13.15 1.90 -11.84
C ALA A 84 14.17 3.04 -11.69
N TYR A 85 13.76 4.29 -11.91
CA TYR A 85 14.63 5.46 -11.73
C TYR A 85 15.23 5.52 -10.33
N SER A 86 14.39 5.40 -9.31
CA SER A 86 14.82 5.40 -7.91
C SER A 86 15.78 4.25 -7.61
N MET A 87 15.54 3.07 -8.18
CA MET A 87 16.43 1.93 -8.03
C MET A 87 17.81 2.15 -8.67
N PHE A 88 17.87 2.74 -9.88
CA PHE A 88 19.13 2.96 -10.60
C PHE A 88 19.95 4.13 -10.05
N THR A 89 19.32 5.22 -9.64
CA THR A 89 20.01 6.45 -9.26
C THR A 89 20.24 6.60 -7.76
N GLY A 90 19.48 5.86 -6.94
CA GLY A 90 19.48 6.06 -5.49
C GLY A 90 18.69 7.30 -5.04
N GLU A 91 18.12 8.09 -5.94
CA GLU A 91 17.34 9.29 -5.61
C GLU A 91 15.84 8.99 -5.39
N ALA A 92 15.08 9.96 -4.85
CA ALA A 92 13.62 9.88 -4.63
C ALA A 92 13.13 8.69 -3.79
N GLN A 93 14.01 7.98 -3.09
CA GLN A 93 13.71 6.76 -2.33
C GLN A 93 12.48 6.88 -1.45
N LEU A 94 12.46 7.92 -0.63
CA LEU A 94 11.38 8.19 0.30
C LEU A 94 10.04 8.31 -0.43
N TYR A 95 10.00 9.08 -1.53
CA TYR A 95 8.80 9.29 -2.32
C TYR A 95 8.36 8.02 -3.06
N THR A 96 9.31 7.22 -3.56
CA THR A 96 9.01 5.90 -4.12
C THR A 96 8.34 4.99 -3.08
N TYR A 97 8.86 4.93 -1.85
CA TYR A 97 8.24 4.14 -0.78
C TYR A 97 6.87 4.67 -0.38
N MET A 98 6.68 5.99 -0.30
CA MET A 98 5.36 6.58 -0.05
C MET A 98 4.36 6.17 -1.14
N VAL A 99 4.74 6.19 -2.41
CA VAL A 99 3.86 5.72 -3.50
C VAL A 99 3.62 4.21 -3.40
N LEU A 100 4.64 3.40 -3.09
CA LEU A 100 4.49 1.93 -2.95
C LEU A 100 3.54 1.51 -1.82
N ILE A 101 3.41 2.30 -0.75
CA ILE A 101 2.40 2.04 0.30
C ILE A 101 0.99 2.02 -0.30
N SER A 102 0.73 2.75 -1.38
CA SER A 102 -0.58 2.74 -2.04
C SER A 102 -0.91 1.43 -2.76
N GLU A 103 0.08 0.59 -3.06
CA GLU A 103 -0.14 -0.76 -3.61
C GLU A 103 -0.69 -1.74 -2.57
N VAL A 104 -0.61 -1.41 -1.28
CA VAL A 104 -1.25 -2.19 -0.21
C VAL A 104 -2.76 -2.28 -0.41
N THR A 105 -3.39 -1.34 -1.13
CA THR A 105 -4.84 -1.36 -1.40
C THR A 105 -5.25 -2.25 -2.58
N THR A 106 -4.28 -2.79 -3.33
CA THR A 106 -4.52 -3.59 -4.56
C THR A 106 -5.10 -4.98 -4.27
N PRO A 107 -4.61 -5.75 -3.26
CA PRO A 107 -5.21 -7.02 -2.87
C PRO A 107 -6.70 -6.92 -2.52
N GLU A 108 -7.15 -5.80 -1.94
CA GLU A 108 -8.55 -5.59 -1.60
C GLU A 108 -9.43 -5.42 -2.84
N ILE A 109 -8.92 -4.77 -3.89
CA ILE A 109 -9.61 -4.67 -5.19
C ILE A 109 -9.72 -6.05 -5.83
N HIS A 110 -8.66 -6.86 -5.79
CA HIS A 110 -8.70 -8.23 -6.29
C HIS A 110 -9.70 -9.09 -5.51
N LEU A 111 -9.72 -9.01 -4.18
CA LEU A 111 -10.70 -9.71 -3.35
C LEU A 111 -12.14 -9.30 -3.72
N ARG A 112 -12.38 -8.01 -3.98
CA ARG A 112 -13.70 -7.55 -4.43
C ARG A 112 -14.10 -8.17 -5.75
N TRP A 113 -13.18 -8.23 -6.70
CA TRP A 113 -13.39 -8.85 -8.00
C TRP A 113 -13.68 -10.35 -7.86
N TYR A 114 -12.94 -11.09 -7.03
CA TYR A 114 -13.23 -12.51 -6.76
C TYR A 114 -14.64 -12.72 -6.19
N LEU A 115 -15.05 -11.90 -5.22
CA LEU A 115 -16.40 -11.96 -4.65
C LEU A 115 -17.49 -11.60 -5.67
N ASP A 116 -17.21 -10.67 -6.58
CA ASP A 116 -18.10 -10.30 -7.68
C ASP A 116 -18.30 -11.50 -8.63
N THR A 117 -17.19 -12.06 -9.13
CA THR A 117 -17.16 -13.21 -10.05
C THR A 117 -17.82 -14.45 -9.44
N ALA A 118 -17.70 -14.66 -8.14
CA ALA A 118 -18.38 -15.74 -7.42
C ALA A 118 -19.89 -15.49 -7.18
N GLY A 119 -20.46 -14.38 -7.68
CA GLY A 119 -21.88 -14.03 -7.49
C GLY A 119 -22.20 -13.53 -6.08
N MET A 120 -21.20 -13.21 -5.26
CA MET A 120 -21.36 -12.92 -3.83
C MET A 120 -21.61 -11.44 -3.51
N LYS A 121 -22.11 -10.63 -4.46
CA LYS A 121 -22.36 -9.18 -4.27
C LYS A 121 -23.29 -8.83 -3.10
N ARG A 122 -24.17 -9.75 -2.71
CA ARG A 122 -25.14 -9.56 -1.62
C ARG A 122 -24.58 -9.93 -0.25
N SER A 123 -23.45 -10.64 -0.21
CA SER A 123 -22.83 -11.12 1.02
C SER A 123 -22.34 -9.99 1.92
N THR A 124 -22.25 -10.27 3.22
CA THR A 124 -21.64 -9.33 4.18
C THR A 124 -20.13 -9.18 3.94
N ALA A 125 -19.45 -10.21 3.45
CA ALA A 125 -18.05 -10.14 3.04
C ALA A 125 -17.82 -9.07 1.95
N TYR A 126 -18.70 -8.99 0.94
CA TYR A 126 -18.61 -7.99 -0.12
C TYR A 126 -18.83 -6.55 0.40
N LEU A 127 -19.67 -6.38 1.42
CA LEU A 127 -19.86 -5.09 2.08
C LEU A 127 -18.63 -4.70 2.91
N ILE A 128 -18.14 -5.60 3.76
CA ILE A 128 -16.95 -5.35 4.60
C ILE A 128 -15.75 -5.01 3.71
N ASN A 129 -15.48 -5.81 2.68
CA ASN A 129 -14.42 -5.50 1.71
C ASN A 129 -14.62 -4.11 1.07
N GLY A 130 -15.85 -3.72 0.73
CA GLY A 130 -16.13 -2.38 0.19
C GLY A 130 -15.81 -1.24 1.18
N VAL A 131 -16.07 -1.43 2.47
CA VAL A 131 -15.72 -0.46 3.52
C VAL A 131 -14.21 -0.41 3.72
N VAL A 132 -13.53 -1.56 3.74
CA VAL A 132 -12.06 -1.63 3.86
C VAL A 132 -11.39 -0.94 2.67
N ILE A 133 -11.86 -1.17 1.44
CA ILE A 133 -11.37 -0.46 0.24
C ILE A 133 -11.55 1.05 0.40
N PHE A 134 -12.72 1.50 0.84
CA PHE A 134 -12.97 2.93 1.02
C PHE A 134 -11.99 3.58 2.02
N ILE A 135 -11.79 2.96 3.18
CA ILE A 135 -10.88 3.46 4.22
C ILE A 135 -9.42 3.39 3.75
N GLY A 136 -9.00 2.25 3.21
CA GLY A 136 -7.65 2.04 2.70
C GLY A 136 -7.30 3.04 1.59
N TRP A 137 -8.24 3.29 0.67
CA TRP A 137 -8.06 4.27 -0.40
C TRP A 137 -7.94 5.70 0.13
N LEU A 138 -8.79 6.08 1.09
CA LEU A 138 -8.71 7.41 1.71
C LEU A 138 -7.34 7.64 2.35
N ILE A 139 -6.86 6.68 3.14
CA ILE A 139 -5.59 6.81 3.87
C ILE A 139 -4.38 6.72 2.93
N ALA A 140 -4.26 5.63 2.19
CA ALA A 140 -3.05 5.32 1.42
C ALA A 140 -2.98 6.02 0.05
N ARG A 141 -4.11 6.47 -0.52
CA ARG A 141 -4.15 7.05 -1.88
C ARG A 141 -4.58 8.51 -1.94
N VAL A 142 -5.33 9.01 -0.95
CA VAL A 142 -5.74 10.43 -0.90
C VAL A 142 -4.88 11.20 0.11
N LEU A 143 -4.93 10.80 1.39
CA LEU A 143 -4.21 11.51 2.46
C LEU A 143 -2.70 11.39 2.31
N LEU A 144 -2.19 10.20 2.02
CA LEU A 144 -0.75 9.98 1.80
C LEU A 144 -0.20 10.78 0.62
N PHE A 145 -0.95 10.89 -0.48
CA PHE A 145 -0.55 11.70 -1.63
C PHE A 145 -0.53 13.18 -1.28
N GLY A 146 -1.56 13.68 -0.58
CA GLY A 146 -1.57 15.04 -0.05
C GLY A 146 -0.38 15.32 0.88
N TYR A 147 -0.09 14.40 1.79
CA TYR A 147 1.06 14.47 2.68
C TYR A 147 2.39 14.46 1.91
N MET A 148 2.52 13.65 0.86
CA MET A 148 3.72 13.59 0.05
C MET A 148 4.03 14.94 -0.61
N PHE A 149 3.04 15.63 -1.17
CA PHE A 149 3.24 16.99 -1.71
C PHE A 149 3.59 18.01 -0.64
N TYR A 150 2.96 17.92 0.53
CA TYR A 150 3.32 18.75 1.68
C TYR A 150 4.77 18.52 2.12
N HIS A 151 5.22 17.26 2.16
CA HIS A 151 6.59 16.91 2.49
C HIS A 151 7.58 17.42 1.43
N VAL A 152 7.26 17.29 0.13
CA VAL A 152 8.07 17.85 -0.96
C VAL A 152 8.19 19.38 -0.81
N TYR A 153 7.11 20.07 -0.46
CA TYR A 153 7.12 21.51 -0.22
C TYR A 153 8.05 21.90 0.93
N LEU A 154 7.99 21.20 2.06
CA LEU A 154 8.87 21.45 3.21
C LEU A 154 10.35 21.14 2.92
N HIS A 155 10.61 20.14 2.09
CA HIS A 155 11.96 19.66 1.77
C HIS A 155 12.40 20.05 0.35
N TYR A 156 11.86 21.15 -0.19
CA TYR A 156 12.09 21.59 -1.56
C TYR A 156 13.58 21.75 -1.89
N ASP A 157 14.35 22.32 -0.96
CA ASP A 157 15.81 22.51 -1.10
C ASP A 157 16.60 21.21 -1.29
N GLN A 158 16.05 20.07 -0.85
CA GLN A 158 16.63 18.75 -1.08
C GLN A 158 16.23 18.20 -2.46
N VAL A 159 14.99 18.47 -2.87
CA VAL A 159 14.44 17.98 -4.15
C VAL A 159 15.10 18.68 -5.35
N ILE A 160 15.42 19.98 -5.25
CA ILE A 160 16.10 20.72 -6.32
C ILE A 160 17.56 20.26 -6.58
N LYS A 161 18.14 19.49 -5.66
CA LYS A 161 19.51 18.94 -5.81
C LYS A 161 19.54 17.64 -6.62
N MET A 162 18.39 17.06 -6.89
CA MET A 162 18.26 15.86 -7.70
C MET A 162 18.64 16.14 -9.16
N HIS A 163 18.92 15.07 -9.91
CA HIS A 163 19.02 15.19 -11.36
C HIS A 163 17.71 15.74 -11.95
N ALA A 164 17.80 16.49 -13.05
CA ALA A 164 16.64 17.12 -13.69
C ALA A 164 15.51 16.13 -13.97
N PHE A 165 15.85 14.91 -14.39
CA PHE A 165 14.86 13.85 -14.60
C PHE A 165 14.17 13.41 -13.30
N GLY A 166 14.93 13.20 -12.22
CA GLY A 166 14.39 12.89 -10.89
C GLY A 166 13.49 13.99 -10.34
N PHE A 167 13.89 15.26 -10.51
CA PHE A 167 13.06 16.41 -10.17
C PHE A 167 11.70 16.36 -10.89
N VAL A 168 11.71 16.14 -12.21
CA VAL A 168 10.46 16.01 -12.98
C VAL A 168 9.62 14.83 -12.50
N LEU A 169 10.23 13.69 -12.18
CA LEU A 169 9.50 12.51 -11.70
C LEU A 169 8.83 12.73 -10.33
N VAL A 170 9.50 13.39 -9.38
CA VAL A 170 8.97 13.64 -8.02
C VAL A 170 7.70 14.48 -8.04
N PHE A 171 7.57 15.40 -8.99
CA PHE A 171 6.34 16.18 -9.16
C PHE A 171 5.36 15.53 -10.13
N GLY A 172 5.84 15.10 -11.30
CA GLY A 172 5.00 14.64 -12.41
C GLY A 172 4.28 13.34 -12.12
N VAL A 173 5.00 12.30 -11.66
CA VAL A 173 4.41 10.97 -11.45
C VAL A 173 3.37 11.02 -10.32
N PRO A 174 3.67 11.51 -9.11
CA PRO A 174 2.67 11.57 -8.06
C PRO A 174 1.48 12.46 -8.38
N SER A 175 1.63 13.51 -9.21
CA SER A 175 0.51 14.34 -9.65
C SER A 175 -0.44 13.57 -10.54
N ALA A 176 0.10 12.88 -11.56
CA ALA A 176 -0.70 12.04 -12.44
C ALA A 176 -1.40 10.91 -11.66
N LEU A 177 -0.65 10.21 -10.80
CA LEU A 177 -1.20 9.14 -9.97
C LEU A 177 -2.25 9.66 -8.97
N GLY A 178 -2.04 10.85 -8.39
CA GLY A 178 -3.01 11.52 -7.52
C GLY A 178 -4.34 11.81 -8.21
N ILE A 179 -4.30 12.30 -9.46
CA ILE A 179 -5.50 12.54 -10.27
C ILE A 179 -6.25 11.21 -10.52
N LEU A 180 -5.53 10.15 -10.90
CA LEU A 180 -6.12 8.83 -11.08
C LEU A 180 -6.74 8.30 -9.78
N ASN A 181 -6.05 8.46 -8.65
CA ASN A 181 -6.54 8.06 -7.33
C ASN A 181 -7.82 8.79 -6.93
N LEU A 182 -7.96 10.09 -7.23
CA LEU A 182 -9.18 10.85 -6.97
C LEU A 182 -10.34 10.39 -7.86
N MET A 183 -10.08 10.14 -9.16
CA MET A 183 -11.07 9.58 -10.08
C MET A 183 -11.61 8.23 -9.58
N TRP A 184 -10.72 7.31 -9.24
CA TRP A 184 -11.09 5.98 -8.73
C TRP A 184 -11.78 6.06 -7.37
N PHE A 185 -11.36 6.98 -6.49
CA PHE A 185 -12.05 7.20 -5.22
C PHE A 185 -13.51 7.63 -5.43
N GLY A 186 -13.77 8.49 -6.42
CA GLY A 186 -15.12 8.83 -6.84
C GLY A 186 -15.94 7.61 -7.29
N LYS A 187 -15.32 6.66 -8.01
CA LYS A 187 -15.97 5.38 -8.40
C LYS A 187 -16.26 4.51 -7.16
N ILE A 188 -15.34 4.45 -6.19
CA ILE A 188 -15.49 3.69 -4.94
C ILE A 188 -16.64 4.24 -4.08
N ILE A 189 -16.70 5.55 -3.87
CA ILE A 189 -17.78 6.22 -3.13
C ILE A 189 -19.13 5.88 -3.76
N LYS A 190 -19.25 6.06 -5.08
CA LYS A 190 -20.48 5.74 -5.82
C LYS A 190 -20.85 4.26 -5.70
N GLY A 191 -19.86 3.36 -5.77
CA GLY A 191 -20.06 1.93 -5.63
C GLY A 191 -20.59 1.54 -4.24
N LEU A 192 -19.95 2.03 -3.18
CA LEU A 192 -20.34 1.76 -1.80
C LEU A 192 -21.74 2.33 -1.49
N ALA A 193 -22.01 3.57 -1.89
CA ALA A 193 -23.31 4.21 -1.71
C ALA A 193 -24.44 3.39 -2.36
N LYS A 194 -24.22 2.88 -3.59
CA LYS A 194 -25.18 1.98 -4.26
C LYS A 194 -25.40 0.68 -3.49
N THR A 195 -24.34 0.06 -2.97
CA THR A 195 -24.45 -1.17 -2.18
C THR A 195 -25.27 -0.95 -0.91
N LEU A 196 -25.03 0.14 -0.19
CA LEU A 196 -25.75 0.51 1.03
C LEU A 196 -27.23 0.84 0.76
N ALA A 197 -27.50 1.65 -0.28
CA ALA A 197 -28.87 2.01 -0.66
C ALA A 197 -29.70 0.77 -1.02
N LYS A 198 -29.12 -0.17 -1.77
CA LYS A 198 -29.78 -1.43 -2.14
C LYS A 198 -30.05 -2.30 -0.91
N ARG A 199 -29.09 -2.47 0.00
CA ARG A 199 -29.33 -3.23 1.25
C ARG A 199 -30.47 -2.63 2.07
N ARG A 200 -30.52 -1.30 2.20
CA ARG A 200 -31.59 -0.62 2.93
C ARG A 200 -32.97 -0.88 2.33
N SER A 201 -33.10 -0.93 1.00
CA SER A 201 -34.40 -1.22 0.38
C SER A 201 -34.84 -2.66 0.64
N TRP A 202 -33.90 -3.62 0.67
CA TRP A 202 -34.18 -5.03 0.92
C TRP A 202 -34.64 -5.28 2.34
N THR A 203 -34.00 -4.62 3.31
CA THR A 203 -34.40 -4.70 4.71
C THR A 203 -35.82 -4.15 4.90
N LYS A 204 -36.15 -3.02 4.26
CA LYS A 204 -37.50 -2.44 4.34
C LYS A 204 -38.59 -3.35 3.74
N GLU A 205 -38.29 -4.05 2.65
CA GLU A 205 -39.21 -4.99 2.01
C GLU A 205 -39.50 -6.19 2.91
N LEU A 206 -38.45 -6.78 3.50
CA LEU A 206 -38.58 -7.86 4.50
C LEU A 206 -39.33 -7.43 5.76
N ASP A 207 -39.13 -6.20 6.22
CA ASP A 207 -39.85 -5.65 7.38
C ASP A 207 -41.32 -5.36 7.07
N SER A 208 -41.70 -5.20 5.79
CA SER A 208 -43.09 -4.96 5.37
C SER A 208 -43.89 -6.22 5.06
N GLU A 209 -43.21 -7.35 4.86
CA GLU A 209 -43.82 -8.67 4.63
C GLU A 209 -44.06 -9.46 5.93
N ASN A 210 -43.50 -9.02 7.05
CA ASN A 210 -43.68 -9.60 8.40
C ASN A 210 -44.66 -8.78 9.24
#